data_AF-A0AAV9ZZS1-F1
#
_entry.id   AF-A0AAV9ZZS1-F1
#
_cell.length_a   1.000
_cell.length_b   1.000
_cell.length_c   1.000
_cell.angle_alpha   90.00
_cell.angle_beta   90.00
_cell.angle_gamma   90.00
#
_symmetry.space_group_name_H-M   'P 1'
#
loop_
_entity.id
_entity.type
_entity.pdbx_description
1 polymer ?
#
loop_
_entity_poly.entity_id
_entity_poly.type
_entity_poly.pdbx_seq_one_letter_code
_entity_poly.pdbx_strand_id
1 'polypeptide(L)'
;VSKQNVTTIRTQKASHNRRKQEATFVCPVPGCGSTFTRSFNLKGHIRSHNEERPFLCKWPGCGKGFARQHDCKRHEQLHTNYRPFVCE
;
A
#
# COMPACT_ATOMS: atom_id res chain seq x y z
N VAL A 1 37.46 -9.16 -4.91
CA VAL A 1 36.13 -9.34 -5.55
C VAL A 1 35.08 -8.82 -4.59
N SER A 2 34.78 -7.51 -4.63
CA SER A 2 33.78 -6.89 -3.76
C SER A 2 32.64 -6.41 -4.63
N LYS A 3 31.51 -7.11 -4.54
CA LYS A 3 30.31 -6.84 -5.35
C LYS A 3 29.71 -5.50 -4.90
N GLN A 4 29.48 -4.65 -5.90
CA GLN A 4 28.89 -3.33 -5.77
C GLN A 4 27.45 -3.43 -5.28
N ASN A 5 27.14 -2.90 -4.11
CA ASN A 5 25.75 -2.65 -3.70
C ASN A 5 25.33 -1.30 -4.27
N VAL A 6 24.82 -1.31 -5.51
CA VAL A 6 24.15 -0.16 -6.10
C VAL A 6 22.82 0.02 -5.37
N THR A 7 22.81 0.89 -4.36
CA THR A 7 21.60 1.37 -3.70
C THR A 7 20.76 2.08 -4.76
N THR A 8 19.71 1.40 -5.23
CA THR A 8 18.74 1.98 -6.15
C THR A 8 17.99 3.08 -5.39
N ILE A 9 18.44 4.33 -5.51
CA ILE A 9 17.71 5.49 -5.02
C ILE A 9 16.40 5.56 -5.81
N ARG A 10 15.31 5.16 -5.16
CA ARG A 10 13.96 5.30 -5.71
C ARG A 10 13.62 6.78 -5.74
N THR A 11 13.86 7.43 -6.88
CA THR A 11 13.40 8.80 -7.13
C THR A 11 11.88 8.85 -6.99
N GLN A 12 11.39 9.73 -6.13
CA GLN A 12 9.97 10.07 -6.10
C GLN A 12 9.68 10.82 -7.40
N LYS A 13 9.09 10.13 -8.39
CA LYS A 13 8.55 10.81 -9.56
C LYS A 13 7.48 11.79 -9.05
N ALA A 14 7.76 13.09 -9.18
CA ALA A 14 6.75 14.13 -8.99
C ALA A 14 5.55 13.77 -9.87
N SER A 15 4.40 13.58 -9.25
CA SER A 15 3.16 13.31 -9.98
C SER A 15 2.76 14.60 -10.68
N HIS A 16 3.18 14.77 -11.94
CA HIS A 16 2.67 15.85 -12.78
C HIS A 16 1.16 15.67 -12.92
N ASN A 17 0.42 16.54 -12.23
CA ASN A 17 -1.03 16.58 -12.28
C ASN A 17 -1.46 17.27 -13.58
N ARG A 18 -1.36 16.58 -14.71
CA ARG A 18 -1.94 17.04 -15.96
C ARG A 18 -3.42 16.66 -15.93
N ARG A 19 -4.27 17.60 -15.49
CA ARG A 19 -5.73 17.48 -15.57
C ARG A 19 -6.13 17.03 -16.97
N LYS A 20 -6.56 15.78 -17.12
CA LYS A 20 -7.24 15.29 -18.32
C LYS A 20 -8.24 14.23 -17.87
N GLN A 21 -9.48 14.68 -17.68
CA GLN A 21 -10.73 13.91 -17.69
C GLN A 21 -10.62 12.59 -16.90
N GLU A 22 -10.77 12.69 -15.58
CA GLU A 22 -10.69 11.55 -14.65
C GLU A 22 -11.83 10.56 -14.91
N ALA A 23 -11.55 9.51 -15.68
CA ALA A 23 -12.32 8.27 -15.57
C ALA A 23 -12.24 7.82 -14.11
N THR A 24 -13.30 8.13 -13.36
CA THR A 24 -13.34 7.93 -11.92
C THR A 24 -13.87 6.52 -11.67
N PHE A 25 -13.11 5.71 -10.95
CA PHE A 25 -13.50 4.36 -10.59
C PHE A 25 -14.42 4.43 -9.36
N VAL A 26 -15.70 4.11 -9.56
CA VAL A 26 -16.71 4.15 -8.51
C VAL A 26 -16.82 2.78 -7.84
N CYS A 27 -16.99 2.77 -6.51
CA CYS A 27 -17.27 1.55 -5.78
C CYS A 27 -18.63 0.96 -6.20
N PRO A 28 -18.72 -0.30 -6.64
CA PRO A 28 -19.97 -0.91 -7.06
C PRO A 28 -20.88 -1.31 -5.88
N VAL A 29 -20.41 -1.20 -4.63
CA VAL A 29 -21.18 -1.58 -3.45
C VAL A 29 -22.30 -0.55 -3.19
N PRO A 30 -23.57 -0.98 -3.16
CA PRO A 30 -24.69 -0.09 -2.86
C PRO A 30 -24.49 0.66 -1.54
N GLY A 31 -24.69 1.97 -1.56
CA GLY A 31 -24.53 2.82 -0.38
C GLY A 31 -23.10 3.24 -0.03
N CYS A 32 -22.07 2.76 -0.74
CA CYS A 32 -20.69 3.16 -0.46
C CYS A 32 -20.33 4.54 -1.03
N GLY A 33 -20.70 4.82 -2.30
CA GLY A 33 -20.47 6.11 -2.97
C GLY A 33 -19.00 6.52 -3.15
N SER A 34 -18.04 5.69 -2.77
CA SER A 34 -16.61 6.02 -2.83
C SER A 34 -16.08 6.03 -4.27
N THR A 35 -15.23 7.00 -4.57
CA THR A 35 -14.66 7.21 -5.91
C THR A 35 -13.14 7.30 -5.86
N PHE A 36 -12.48 6.79 -6.90
CA PHE A 36 -11.03 6.67 -6.96
C PHE A 36 -10.49 7.10 -8.32
N THR A 37 -9.36 7.78 -8.32
CA THR A 37 -8.66 8.22 -9.54
C THR A 37 -7.85 7.11 -10.20
N ARG A 38 -7.66 5.97 -9.50
CA ARG A 38 -6.86 4.82 -9.96
C ARG A 38 -7.58 3.51 -9.66
N SER A 39 -7.61 2.60 -10.63
CA SER A 39 -8.31 1.31 -10.53
C SER A 39 -7.79 0.42 -9.40
N PHE A 40 -6.47 0.41 -9.15
CA PHE A 40 -5.90 -0.40 -8.06
C PHE A 40 -6.30 0.12 -6.67
N ASN A 41 -6.60 1.41 -6.52
CA ASN A 41 -7.13 1.96 -5.28
C ASN A 41 -8.56 1.47 -5.05
N LEU A 42 -9.42 1.50 -6.08
CA LEU A 42 -10.75 0.92 -6.02
C LEU A 42 -10.68 -0.58 -5.66
N LYS A 43 -9.83 -1.37 -6.33
CA LYS A 43 -9.68 -2.80 -6.05
C LYS A 43 -9.25 -3.07 -4.60
N GLY A 44 -8.33 -2.25 -4.07
CA GLY A 44 -7.92 -2.33 -2.67
C GLY A 44 -9.04 -1.95 -1.70
N HIS A 45 -9.85 -0.96 -2.05
CA HIS A 45 -11.02 -0.55 -1.27
C HIS A 45 -12.13 -1.62 -1.28
N ILE A 46 -12.41 -2.28 -2.40
CA ILE A 46 -13.43 -3.34 -2.45
C ILE A 46 -13.15 -4.45 -1.42
N ARG A 47 -11.88 -4.77 -1.17
CA ARG A 47 -11.49 -5.76 -0.15
C ARG A 47 -11.88 -5.36 1.28
N SER A 48 -12.07 -4.06 1.56
CA SER A 48 -12.54 -3.64 2.89
C SER A 48 -14.02 -3.94 3.13
N HIS A 49 -14.83 -4.11 2.08
CA HIS A 49 -16.24 -4.48 2.23
C HIS A 49 -16.42 -5.94 2.63
N ASN A 50 -15.58 -6.83 2.11
CA ASN A 50 -15.68 -8.27 2.38
C ASN A 50 -14.84 -8.72 3.59
N GLU A 51 -14.24 -7.76 4.31
CA GLU A 51 -13.24 -8.02 5.37
C GLU A 51 -12.10 -8.96 4.94
N GLU A 52 -11.90 -9.14 3.63
CA GLU A 52 -10.87 -10.01 3.09
C GLU A 52 -9.50 -9.42 3.43
N ARG A 53 -8.78 -10.14 4.28
CA ARG A 53 -7.44 -9.78 4.73
C ARG A 53 -6.43 -10.82 4.23
N PRO A 54 -6.17 -10.88 2.91
CA PRO A 54 -5.27 -11.87 2.33
C PRO A 54 -3.81 -11.69 2.79
N PHE A 55 -3.47 -10.53 3.34
CA PHE A 55 -2.12 -10.26 3.84
C PHE A 55 -2.11 -10.36 5.36
N LEU A 56 -1.76 -11.52 5.88
CA LEU A 56 -1.61 -11.77 7.32
C LEU A 56 -0.18 -11.48 7.76
N CYS A 57 -0.06 -10.83 8.92
CA CYS A 57 1.22 -10.62 9.58
C CYS A 57 1.78 -11.98 10.00
N LYS A 58 3.03 -12.25 9.58
CA LYS A 58 3.72 -13.51 9.90
C LYS A 58 4.40 -13.51 11.28
N TRP A 59 4.31 -12.41 12.02
CA TRP A 59 4.93 -12.31 13.34
C TRP A 59 4.22 -13.24 14.33
N PRO A 60 4.95 -14.13 15.04
CA PRO A 60 4.36 -15.04 16.01
C PRO A 60 3.51 -14.31 17.04
N GLY A 61 2.25 -14.74 17.22
CA GLY A 61 1.31 -14.15 18.18
C GLY A 61 0.62 -12.86 17.73
N CYS A 62 0.89 -12.31 16.53
CA CYS A 62 0.23 -11.08 16.08
C CYS A 62 -1.14 -11.32 15.43
N GLY A 63 -1.24 -12.28 14.49
CA GLY A 63 -2.49 -12.65 13.82
C GLY A 63 -3.18 -11.55 13.00
N LYS A 64 -2.57 -10.36 12.85
CA LYS A 64 -3.22 -9.18 12.25
C LYS A 64 -3.24 -9.27 10.73
N GLY A 65 -4.42 -9.10 10.13
CA GLY A 65 -4.63 -9.14 8.68
C GLY A 65 -4.89 -7.78 8.03
N PHE A 66 -4.49 -7.63 6.78
CA PHE A 66 -4.59 -6.40 5.99
C PHE A 66 -5.16 -6.66 4.59
N ALA A 67 -5.89 -5.68 4.05
CA ALA A 67 -6.43 -5.71 2.69
C ALA A 67 -5.37 -5.45 1.59
N ARG A 68 -4.24 -4.82 1.95
CA ARG A 68 -3.16 -4.45 1.04
C ARG A 68 -1.79 -4.87 1.57
N GLN A 69 -0.92 -5.34 0.66
CA GLN A 69 0.41 -5.85 1.00
C GLN A 69 1.32 -4.78 1.62
N HIS A 70 1.30 -3.55 1.10
CA HIS A 70 2.17 -2.48 1.62
C HIS A 70 1.80 -2.08 3.05
N ASP A 71 0.52 -2.20 3.43
CA ASP A 71 0.07 -1.96 4.80
C ASP A 71 0.59 -3.05 5.75
N CYS A 72 0.52 -4.32 5.34
CA CYS A 72 1.09 -5.44 6.10
C CYS A 72 2.60 -5.28 6.28
N LYS A 73 3.33 -4.95 5.21
CA LYS A 73 4.78 -4.75 5.27
C LYS A 73 5.18 -3.60 6.19
N ARG A 74 4.46 -2.47 6.14
CA ARG A 74 4.68 -1.35 7.06
C ARG A 74 4.38 -1.74 8.50
N HIS A 75 3.34 -2.54 8.73
CA HIS A 75 3.03 -3.06 10.06
C HIS A 75 4.14 -3.98 10.59
N GLU A 76 4.70 -4.86 9.77
CA GLU A 76 5.80 -5.76 10.16
C GLU A 76 7.05 -4.99 10.64
N GLN A 77 7.32 -3.82 10.07
CA GLN A 77 8.44 -2.97 10.51
C GLN A 77 8.31 -2.53 11.97
N LEU A 78 7.09 -2.40 12.48
CA LEU A 78 6.83 -2.02 13.88
C LEU A 78 7.26 -3.11 14.86
N HIS A 79 7.11 -4.39 14.51
CA HIS A 79 7.56 -5.50 15.37
C HIS A 79 9.07 -5.53 15.52
N THR A 80 9.77 -5.23 14.44
CA THR A 80 11.24 -5.24 14.40
C THR A 80 11.86 -3.96 14.98
N ASN A 81 11.07 -2.96 15.39
CA ASN A 81 11.54 -1.58 15.66
C ASN A 81 12.47 -1.04 14.57
N TYR A 82 12.30 -1.53 13.34
CA TYR A 82 13.22 -1.26 12.25
C TYR A 82 12.99 0.18 11.78
N ARG A 83 14.00 1.03 11.98
CA ARG A 83 14.03 2.42 11.51
C ARG A 83 14.94 2.51 10.29
N PRO A 84 14.41 2.34 9.06
CA PRO A 84 15.22 2.39 7.83
C PRO A 84 15.76 3.79 7.52
N PHE A 85 15.24 4.82 8.17
CA PHE A 85 15.61 6.21 7.95
C PHE A 85 16.14 6.77 9.25
N VAL A 86 17.38 7.24 9.19
CA VAL A 86 18.03 8.00 10.25
C VAL A 86 18.21 9.40 9.71
N CYS A 87 17.94 10.42 10.52
CA CYS A 87 18.25 11.79 10.14
C CYS A 87 19.75 12.01 10.30
N GLU A 88 20.38 12.65 9.33
CA GLU A 88 21.69 13.30 9.52
C GLU A 88 21.52 14.67 10.16
#